data_AF-A0A7W0I085-F1
#
_entry.id   AF-A0A7W0I085-F1
#
_cell.length_a   1.000
_cell.length_b   1.000
_cell.length_c   1.000
_cell.angle_alpha   90.00
_cell.angle_beta   90.00
_cell.angle_gamma   90.00
#
_symmetry.space_group_name_H-M   'P 1'
#
loop_
_entity.id
_entity.type
_entity.pdbx_description
1 polymer ?
#
loop_
_entity_poly.entity_id
_entity_poly.type
_entity_poly.pdbx_seq_one_letter_code
_entity_poly.pdbx_strand_id
1 'polypeptide(L)'
;MSVSVFRINQENDSFELGFEIPVSNERFFMKCWQPAIEQLGISCIRNGTELRKEQLELTLLELEKLRIWAQSTLLDNDTEYMLTRIDWLLKQLPIAFITDDTVLWIG
;
A
#
# COMPACT_ATOMS: atom_id res chain seq x y z
N MET A 1 8.56 -1.35 -13.64
CA MET A 1 9.01 -0.83 -12.34
C MET A 1 8.15 -1.47 -11.24
N SER A 2 8.37 -1.18 -9.96
CA SER A 2 7.53 -1.66 -8.85
C SER A 2 6.86 -0.47 -8.18
N VAL A 3 5.72 -0.72 -7.55
CA VAL A 3 5.08 0.19 -6.60
C VAL A 3 5.42 -0.32 -5.21
N SER A 4 5.97 0.54 -4.37
CA SER A 4 6.48 0.24 -3.04
C SER A 4 6.15 1.38 -2.07
N VAL A 5 6.19 1.07 -0.78
CA VAL A 5 6.12 2.05 0.29
C VAL A 5 7.52 2.35 0.78
N PHE A 6 7.90 3.62 0.79
CA PHE A 6 9.17 4.13 1.29
C PHE A 6 8.92 4.94 2.57
N ARG A 7 9.89 4.97 3.48
CA ARG A 7 9.85 5.92 4.60
C ARG A 7 10.62 7.17 4.20
N ILE A 8 10.07 8.34 4.49
CA ILE A 8 10.76 9.62 4.28
C ILE A 8 11.58 9.95 5.52
N ASN A 9 12.86 10.27 5.31
CA ASN A 9 13.72 10.89 6.30
C ASN A 9 13.37 12.38 6.41
N GLN A 10 12.87 12.79 7.56
CA GLN A 10 12.42 14.17 7.79
C GLN A 10 13.55 15.20 7.93
N GLU A 11 14.79 14.77 8.13
CA GLU A 11 15.92 15.71 8.27
C GLU A 11 16.33 16.32 6.92
N ASN A 12 16.07 15.62 5.81
CA ASN A 12 16.58 15.98 4.49
C ASN A 12 15.60 15.69 3.33
N ASP A 13 14.34 15.37 3.63
CA ASP A 13 13.28 15.05 2.68
C ASP A 13 13.66 13.96 1.65
N SER A 14 14.53 13.02 2.03
CA SER A 14 14.96 11.90 1.18
C SER A 14 14.34 10.58 1.63
N PHE A 15 14.37 9.54 0.79
CA PHE A 15 13.95 8.20 1.21
C PHE A 15 14.97 7.58 2.17
N GLU A 16 14.47 6.98 3.24
CA GLU A 16 15.29 6.24 4.20
C GLU A 16 15.96 5.05 3.49
N LEU A 17 17.29 5.03 3.50
CA LEU A 17 18.06 3.96 2.89
C LEU A 17 17.79 2.64 3.60
N GLY A 18 17.41 1.62 2.82
CA GLY A 18 17.19 0.27 3.32
C GLY A 18 15.77 -0.01 3.83
N PHE A 19 14.86 0.97 3.77
CA PHE A 19 13.45 0.75 4.07
C PHE A 19 12.58 0.75 2.79
N GLU A 20 12.02 -0.40 2.46
CA GLU A 20 11.08 -0.57 1.35
C GLU A 20 10.06 -1.65 1.70
N ILE A 21 8.76 -1.36 1.54
CA ILE A 21 7.70 -2.37 1.59
C ILE A 21 7.12 -2.55 0.19
N PRO A 22 7.36 -3.68 -0.50
CA PRO A 22 6.87 -3.86 -1.85
C PRO A 22 5.34 -4.06 -1.87
N VAL A 23 4.62 -3.18 -2.59
CA VAL A 23 3.17 -3.28 -2.79
C VAL A 23 2.88 -4.25 -3.93
N SER A 24 3.42 -3.99 -5.11
CA SER A 24 3.19 -4.80 -6.31
C SER A 24 4.20 -4.46 -7.40
N ASN A 25 4.37 -5.35 -8.38
CA ASN A 25 4.95 -4.90 -9.66
C ASN A 25 3.96 -3.96 -10.37
N GLU A 26 4.48 -3.03 -11.17
CA GLU A 26 3.69 -2.00 -11.86
C GLU A 26 2.63 -2.57 -12.80
N ARG A 27 2.95 -3.64 -13.54
CA ARG A 27 2.00 -4.29 -14.46
C ARG A 27 0.77 -4.81 -13.70
N PHE A 28 0.99 -5.49 -12.58
CA PHE A 28 -0.09 -6.01 -11.75
C PHE A 28 -0.82 -4.89 -11.01
N PHE A 29 -0.11 -3.85 -10.59
CA PHE A 29 -0.71 -2.68 -9.97
C PHE A 29 -1.72 -2.03 -10.92
N MET A 30 -1.31 -1.74 -12.16
CA MET A 30 -2.20 -1.15 -13.17
C MET A 30 -3.34 -2.08 -13.58
N LYS A 31 -3.11 -3.41 -13.61
CA LYS A 31 -4.13 -4.40 -14.00
C LYS A 31 -5.19 -4.62 -12.93
N CYS A 32 -4.80 -4.68 -11.65
CA CYS A 32 -5.66 -5.18 -10.58
C CYS A 32 -5.87 -4.15 -9.45
N TRP A 33 -4.81 -3.49 -8.99
CA TRP A 33 -4.91 -2.52 -7.90
C TRP A 33 -5.62 -1.25 -8.35
N GLN A 34 -5.20 -0.66 -9.47
CA GLN A 34 -5.73 0.60 -9.97
C GLN A 34 -7.26 0.53 -10.22
N PRO A 35 -7.81 -0.50 -10.90
CA PRO A 35 -9.26 -0.61 -11.06
C PRO A 35 -10.01 -0.80 -9.75
N ALA A 36 -9.45 -1.58 -8.82
CA ALA A 36 -10.06 -1.79 -7.51
C ALA A 36 -10.09 -0.50 -6.68
N ILE A 37 -9.00 0.27 -6.71
CA ILE A 37 -8.87 1.57 -6.06
C ILE A 37 -9.95 2.53 -6.58
N GLU A 38 -10.10 2.63 -7.90
CA GLU A 38 -11.09 3.49 -8.54
C GLU A 38 -12.52 3.05 -8.21
N GLN A 39 -12.80 1.75 -8.29
CA GLN A 39 -14.12 1.20 -8.01
C GLN A 39 -14.55 1.35 -6.54
N LEU A 40 -13.61 1.19 -5.61
CA LEU A 40 -13.88 1.23 -4.18
C LEU A 40 -13.74 2.64 -3.57
N GLY A 41 -13.29 3.62 -4.36
CA GLY A 41 -13.04 4.98 -3.88
C GLY A 41 -11.93 5.06 -2.83
N ILE A 42 -10.88 4.25 -3.00
CA ILE A 42 -9.75 4.18 -2.07
C ILE A 42 -8.84 5.39 -2.26
N SER A 43 -8.42 5.96 -1.13
CA SER A 43 -7.70 7.24 -1.10
C SER A 43 -6.26 7.12 -0.64
N CYS A 44 -5.96 6.21 0.30
CA CYS A 44 -4.65 6.10 0.94
C CYS A 44 -3.67 5.22 0.16
N ILE A 45 -4.15 4.12 -0.43
CA ILE A 45 -3.29 3.21 -1.22
C ILE A 45 -3.32 3.63 -2.69
N ARG A 46 -2.58 4.68 -3.03
CA ARG A 46 -2.46 5.18 -4.41
C ARG A 46 -1.01 5.54 -4.71
N ASN A 47 -0.56 5.26 -5.93
CA ASN A 47 0.76 5.70 -6.37
C ASN A 47 0.84 7.24 -6.31
N GLY A 48 1.92 7.76 -5.73
CA GLY A 48 2.15 9.20 -5.52
C GLY A 48 1.50 9.78 -4.27
N THR A 49 1.24 8.96 -3.25
CA THR A 49 0.53 9.39 -2.02
C THR A 49 1.44 9.35 -0.80
N GLU A 50 1.38 10.40 0.01
CA GLU A 50 1.92 10.42 1.36
C GLU A 50 0.93 9.80 2.34
N LEU A 51 1.44 8.99 3.23
CA LEU A 51 0.72 8.43 4.35
C LEU A 51 1.34 8.85 5.66
N ARG A 52 0.52 9.50 6.50
CA ARG A 52 0.86 9.90 7.87
C ARG A 52 0.18 8.99 8.88
N LYS A 53 0.63 9.04 10.14
CA LYS A 53 0.14 8.16 11.20
C LYS A 53 -1.38 8.23 11.38
N GLU A 54 -1.96 9.42 11.23
CA GLU A 54 -3.39 9.66 11.40
C GLU A 54 -4.24 8.94 10.34
N GLN A 55 -3.64 8.62 9.19
CA GLN A 55 -4.30 7.91 8.09
C GLN A 55 -4.13 6.39 8.19
N LEU A 56 -3.36 5.88 9.16
CA LEU A 56 -3.07 4.45 9.28
C LEU A 56 -4.35 3.63 9.46
N GLU A 57 -5.24 4.01 10.36
CA GLU A 57 -6.48 3.26 10.60
C GLU A 57 -7.35 3.20 9.33
N LEU A 58 -7.51 4.34 8.64
CA LEU A 58 -8.24 4.40 7.38
C LEU A 58 -7.59 3.51 6.32
N THR A 59 -6.26 3.52 6.22
CA THR A 59 -5.49 2.73 5.26
C THR A 59 -5.67 1.23 5.48
N LEU A 60 -5.65 0.77 6.73
CA LEU A 60 -5.89 -0.63 7.07
C LEU A 60 -7.32 -1.05 6.70
N LEU A 61 -8.31 -0.19 6.95
CA LEU A 61 -9.69 -0.44 6.53
C LEU A 61 -9.83 -0.49 5.01
N GLU A 62 -9.16 0.38 4.27
CA GLU A 62 -9.14 0.36 2.80
C GLU A 62 -8.45 -0.90 2.24
N LEU A 63 -7.37 -1.36 2.88
CA LEU A 63 -6.71 -2.62 2.52
C LEU A 63 -7.62 -3.83 2.73
N GLU A 64 -8.40 -3.87 3.81
CA GLU A 64 -9.40 -4.92 4.01
C GLU A 64 -10.52 -4.88 2.95
N LYS A 65 -10.94 -3.70 2.50
CA LYS A 65 -11.87 -3.58 1.36
C LYS A 65 -11.28 -4.15 0.07
N LEU A 66 -10.00 -3.87 -0.22
CA LEU A 66 -9.29 -4.46 -1.36
C LEU A 66 -9.21 -5.97 -1.25
N ARG A 67 -9.02 -6.49 -0.03
CA ARG A 67 -8.95 -7.93 0.24
C ARG A 67 -10.25 -8.63 -0.15
N ILE A 68 -11.37 -8.09 0.30
CA ILE A 68 -12.72 -8.59 0.00
C ILE A 68 -13.00 -8.48 -1.51
N TRP A 69 -12.67 -7.34 -2.12
CA TRP A 69 -12.83 -7.15 -3.55
C TRP A 69 -12.03 -8.17 -4.37
N ALA A 70 -10.76 -8.41 -4.00
CA ALA A 70 -9.91 -9.37 -4.70
C ALA A 70 -10.49 -10.78 -4.64
N GLN A 71 -11.00 -11.21 -3.48
CA GLN A 71 -11.63 -12.52 -3.31
C GLN A 71 -12.89 -12.70 -4.17
N SER A 72 -13.64 -11.63 -4.41
CA SER A 72 -14.89 -11.68 -5.16
C SER A 72 -14.73 -11.43 -6.67
N THR A 73 -13.64 -10.80 -7.10
CA THR A 73 -13.49 -10.25 -8.47
C THR A 73 -12.35 -10.88 -9.27
N LEU A 74 -11.23 -11.22 -8.62
CA LEU A 74 -10.07 -11.79 -9.31
C LEU A 74 -10.18 -13.30 -9.44
N LEU A 75 -9.38 -13.87 -10.35
CA LEU A 75 -9.33 -15.30 -10.61
C LEU A 75 -7.97 -15.88 -10.22
N ASP A 76 -7.99 -17.07 -9.62
CA ASP A 76 -6.84 -17.94 -9.36
C ASP A 76 -5.59 -17.20 -8.84
N ASN A 77 -4.51 -17.22 -9.62
CA ASN A 77 -3.20 -16.70 -9.26
C ASN A 77 -3.19 -15.18 -9.01
N ASP A 78 -4.07 -14.42 -9.67
CA ASP A 78 -4.17 -12.97 -9.44
C ASP A 78 -4.74 -12.70 -8.05
N THR A 79 -5.73 -13.49 -7.62
CA THR A 79 -6.30 -13.41 -6.27
C THR A 79 -5.25 -13.76 -5.22
N GLU A 80 -4.56 -14.89 -5.36
CA GLU A 80 -3.54 -15.33 -4.39
C GLU A 80 -2.40 -14.30 -4.27
N TYR A 81 -1.92 -13.79 -5.40
CA TYR A 81 -0.87 -12.78 -5.41
C TYR A 81 -1.31 -11.49 -4.71
N MET A 82 -2.51 -10.98 -5.02
CA MET A 82 -3.00 -9.74 -4.42
C MET A 82 -3.24 -9.90 -2.92
N LEU A 83 -3.84 -11.02 -2.49
CA LEU A 83 -4.07 -11.29 -1.06
C LEU A 83 -2.76 -11.39 -0.28
N THR A 84 -1.74 -12.07 -0.83
CA THR A 84 -0.43 -12.15 -0.19
C THR A 84 0.19 -10.77 0.03
N ARG A 85 0.02 -9.85 -0.94
CA ARG A 85 0.51 -8.47 -0.83
C ARG A 85 -0.27 -7.65 0.18
N ILE A 86 -1.60 -7.76 0.18
CA ILE A 86 -2.46 -7.08 1.14
C ILE A 86 -2.15 -7.55 2.57
N ASP A 87 -2.09 -8.85 2.79
CA ASP A 87 -1.80 -9.43 4.11
C ASP A 87 -0.40 -9.02 4.61
N TRP A 88 0.56 -8.83 3.70
CA TRP A 88 1.88 -8.29 4.03
C TRP A 88 1.80 -6.82 4.44
N LEU A 89 1.10 -5.98 3.68
CA LEU A 89 0.93 -4.55 3.97
C LEU A 89 0.19 -4.31 5.29
N LEU A 90 -0.87 -5.08 5.57
CA LEU A 90 -1.60 -5.02 6.85
C LEU A 90 -0.69 -5.28 8.06
N LYS A 91 0.34 -6.11 7.91
CA LYS A 91 1.32 -6.41 8.97
C LYS A 91 2.43 -5.37 9.04
N GLN A 92 2.93 -4.90 7.90
CA GLN A 92 4.10 -4.03 7.84
C GLN A 92 3.79 -2.55 8.07
N LEU A 93 2.66 -2.05 7.56
CA LEU A 93 2.31 -0.62 7.70
C LEU A 93 2.22 -0.16 9.16
N PRO A 94 1.62 -0.89 10.11
CA PRO A 94 1.56 -0.45 11.50
C PRO A 94 2.93 -0.28 12.15
N ILE A 95 3.86 -1.19 11.86
CA ILE A 95 5.24 -1.18 12.38
C ILE A 95 6.17 -0.26 11.57
N ALA A 96 5.74 0.19 10.39
CA ALA A 96 6.48 1.13 9.57
C ALA A 96 6.49 2.55 10.18
N PHE A 97 5.51 2.90 10.99
CA PHE A 97 5.48 4.17 11.72
C PHE A 97 6.25 4.04 13.04
N ILE A 98 7.50 4.53 13.06
CA ILE A 98 8.39 4.49 14.24
C ILE A 98 8.00 5.59 15.24
N THR A 99 7.63 6.76 14.72
CA THR A 99 7.14 7.94 15.46
C THR A 99 5.81 8.39 14.87
N ASP A 100 5.07 9.24 15.58
CA ASP A 100 3.79 9.80 15.08
C ASP A 100 4.02 10.73 13.88
N ASP A 101 5.18 11.35 13.84
CA ASP A 101 5.71 12.21 12.80
C ASP A 101 6.24 11.42 11.59
N THR A 102 6.36 10.08 11.64
CA THR A 102 6.81 9.28 10.50
C THR A 102 5.91 9.49 9.27
N VAL A 103 6.53 9.73 8.11
CA VAL A 103 5.84 9.84 6.81
C VAL A 103 6.26 8.69 5.91
N LEU A 104 5.27 8.03 5.32
CA LEU A 104 5.48 7.01 4.30
C LEU A 104 5.05 7.55 2.92
N TRP A 105 5.75 7.15 1.86
CA TRP A 105 5.44 7.50 0.47
C TRP A 105 5.16 6.25 -0.34
N ILE A 106 4.09 6.24 -1.12
CA ILE A 106 3.79 5.16 -2.05
C ILE A 106 4.25 5.59 -3.44
N GLY A 107 5.22 4.89 -4.02
CA GLY A 107 5.89 5.24 -5.28
C GLY A 107 6.33 4.03 -6.09
#